data_AF-A0A2D5WZU4-F1
#
_entry.id   AF-A0A2D5WZU4-F1
#
_cell.length_a   1.000
_cell.length_b   1.000
_cell.length_c   1.000
_cell.angle_alpha   90.00
_cell.angle_beta   90.00
_cell.angle_gamma   90.00
#
_symmetry.space_group_name_H-M   'P 1'
#
loop_
_entity.id
_entity.type
_entity.pdbx_description
1 polymer ?
#
loop_
_entity_poly.entity_id
_entity_poly.type
_entity_poly.pdbx_seq_one_letter_code
_entity_poly.pdbx_strand_id
1 'polypeptide(L)'
;MKIENTSDYFIHESSEIDENVSVGPGSKIWHFSHILSNSRIGRNVTVGQGCMIGPNVCVGDHTKLQNNVSLFDGLVVEENVFFGPSCVMTNVKNPRSSVDRKDKFEKTFIREGATIGANSTILCGIEIGRNAFIAAGSVITKNVPQNALFAGVPGKQIGWVSDIGEVLDKNLFCKAENQQYFIDKLGILRKKTKMKVCILTYNRPHVKTQMLADELSNRGYQIDFCVSDFVEYQPREVLFKHRPKMFNDISHEDLAAKHQSQLFSTDDWEKKQSSYDYMLIGGANILKNKSFFTGKVINCHAGLIPHSRGLDSFKWSIINKKRMGVTLHIIDAETDMGTPIKHKETVLLKNDTIDTFASRHFRNEMDVICDFEFHIENQNTFNFSAEEPTKRMPKSIEKDLFTKFEEYKDIFAI
;
A
#
# COMPACT_ATOMS: atom_id res chain seq x y z
N MET A 1 -11.72 7.18 -43.37
CA MET A 1 -10.58 7.72 -42.60
C MET A 1 -10.84 7.41 -41.13
N LYS A 2 -10.30 6.30 -40.61
CA LYS A 2 -10.40 5.93 -39.19
C LYS A 2 -9.06 6.30 -38.56
N ILE A 3 -9.08 7.22 -37.61
CA ILE A 3 -7.91 7.54 -36.79
C ILE A 3 -7.79 6.39 -35.79
N GLU A 4 -6.81 5.52 -35.99
CA GLU A 4 -6.33 4.62 -34.95
C GLU A 4 -5.68 5.49 -33.88
N ASN A 5 -6.36 5.64 -32.73
CA ASN A 5 -5.81 6.35 -31.59
C ASN A 5 -4.81 5.40 -30.92
N THR A 6 -3.53 5.61 -31.21
CA THR A 6 -2.40 4.75 -30.80
C THR A 6 -1.82 5.13 -29.43
N SER A 7 -2.45 6.02 -28.67
CA SER A 7 -2.02 6.34 -27.31
C SER A 7 -2.87 5.59 -26.29
N ASP A 8 -2.22 4.88 -25.37
CA ASP A 8 -2.89 4.18 -24.26
C ASP A 8 -3.62 5.13 -23.29
N TYR A 9 -3.49 6.45 -23.46
CA TYR A 9 -4.13 7.50 -22.67
C TYR A 9 -4.62 8.65 -23.57
N PHE A 10 -5.42 9.56 -23.01
CA PHE A 10 -5.98 10.72 -23.69
C PHE A 10 -5.49 12.04 -23.07
N ILE A 11 -5.06 12.99 -23.91
CA ILE A 11 -4.70 14.36 -23.51
C ILE A 11 -5.41 15.32 -24.45
N HIS A 12 -6.20 16.24 -23.90
CA HIS A 12 -6.85 17.28 -24.70
C HIS A 12 -5.82 18.27 -25.24
N GLU A 13 -6.00 18.73 -26.49
CA GLU A 13 -5.06 19.62 -27.21
C GLU A 13 -4.79 20.96 -26.51
N SER A 14 -5.71 21.40 -25.66
CA SER A 14 -5.59 22.64 -24.88
C SER A 14 -4.76 22.49 -23.60
N SER A 15 -4.25 21.30 -23.31
CA SER A 15 -3.54 20.99 -22.08
C SER A 15 -2.04 20.86 -22.33
N GLU A 16 -1.25 21.32 -21.37
CA GLU A 16 0.20 21.38 -21.46
C GLU A 16 0.83 20.30 -20.57
N ILE A 17 1.82 19.60 -21.10
CA ILE A 17 2.58 18.57 -20.39
C ILE A 17 4.05 18.90 -20.54
N ASP A 18 4.72 19.14 -19.41
CA ASP A 18 6.15 19.45 -19.40
C ASP A 18 7.01 18.20 -19.66
N GLU A 19 8.31 18.43 -19.83
CA GLU A 19 9.31 17.37 -19.94
C GLU A 19 9.33 16.45 -18.71
N ASN A 20 9.72 15.19 -18.94
CA ASN A 20 9.89 14.16 -17.90
C ASN A 20 8.61 13.82 -17.11
N VAL A 21 7.43 14.05 -17.70
CA VAL A 21 6.15 13.56 -17.17
C VAL A 21 5.85 12.17 -17.70
N SER A 22 5.39 11.26 -16.84
CA SER A 22 4.88 9.95 -17.25
C SER A 22 3.38 9.85 -16.99
N VAL A 23 2.62 9.40 -18.00
CA VAL A 23 1.16 9.18 -17.90
C VAL A 23 0.86 7.70 -18.13
N GLY A 24 0.18 7.08 -17.16
CA GLY A 24 -0.21 5.68 -17.22
C GLY A 24 -1.39 5.41 -18.18
N PRO A 25 -1.51 4.16 -18.68
CA PRO A 25 -2.60 3.75 -19.57
C PRO A 25 -3.99 3.96 -18.95
N GLY A 26 -4.97 4.22 -19.82
CA GLY A 26 -6.37 4.51 -19.49
C GLY A 26 -6.64 5.91 -18.94
N SER A 27 -5.60 6.68 -18.66
CA SER A 27 -5.72 8.02 -18.07
C SER A 27 -6.24 9.05 -19.07
N LYS A 28 -6.95 10.06 -18.55
CA LYS A 28 -7.60 11.11 -19.34
C LYS A 28 -7.27 12.48 -18.74
N ILE A 29 -6.66 13.35 -19.53
CA ILE A 29 -6.35 14.73 -19.16
C ILE A 29 -7.23 15.67 -20.00
N TRP A 30 -8.17 16.33 -19.34
CA TRP A 30 -9.13 17.24 -19.97
C TRP A 30 -8.60 18.68 -20.05
N HIS A 31 -9.42 19.55 -20.62
CA HIS A 31 -9.09 20.90 -21.07
C HIS A 31 -8.29 21.76 -20.08
N PHE A 32 -7.42 22.60 -20.62
CA PHE A 32 -6.68 23.65 -19.89
C PHE A 32 -5.99 23.16 -18.61
N SER A 33 -5.46 21.94 -18.63
CA SER A 33 -4.69 21.40 -17.52
C SER A 33 -3.19 21.52 -17.80
N HIS A 34 -2.39 21.69 -16.76
CA HIS A 34 -0.93 21.75 -16.86
C HIS A 34 -0.29 20.71 -15.93
N ILE A 35 0.42 19.75 -16.51
CA ILE A 35 1.20 18.76 -15.75
C ILE A 35 2.67 19.15 -15.82
N LEU A 36 3.22 19.55 -14.67
CA LEU A 36 4.56 20.09 -14.52
C LEU A 36 5.62 18.99 -14.46
N SER A 37 6.87 19.36 -14.75
CA SER A 37 8.00 18.43 -14.88
C SER A 37 8.14 17.45 -13.71
N ASN A 38 8.67 16.26 -14.03
CA ASN A 38 8.96 15.17 -13.08
C ASN A 38 7.73 14.60 -12.36
N SER A 39 6.52 15.00 -12.75
CA SER A 39 5.27 14.47 -12.19
C SER A 39 4.91 13.14 -12.84
N ARG A 40 4.17 12.31 -12.11
CA ARG A 40 3.74 10.99 -12.56
C ARG A 40 2.25 10.84 -12.35
N ILE A 41 1.55 10.49 -13.42
CA ILE A 41 0.13 10.18 -13.41
C ILE A 41 0.00 8.67 -13.57
N GLY A 42 -0.66 8.01 -12.61
CA GLY A 42 -0.94 6.57 -12.65
C GLY A 42 -1.88 6.16 -13.78
N ARG A 43 -2.35 4.91 -13.71
CA ARG A 43 -3.29 4.30 -14.65
C ARG A 43 -4.73 4.72 -14.36
N ASN A 44 -5.57 4.83 -15.39
CA ASN A 44 -6.99 5.15 -15.25
C ASN A 44 -7.28 6.42 -14.42
N VAL A 45 -6.35 7.37 -14.39
CA VAL A 45 -6.53 8.64 -13.68
C VAL A 45 -7.35 9.58 -14.56
N THR A 46 -8.32 10.27 -13.97
CA THR A 46 -9.06 11.34 -14.67
C THR A 46 -8.65 12.69 -14.11
N VAL A 47 -8.12 13.56 -14.96
CA VAL A 47 -7.77 14.96 -14.64
C VAL A 47 -8.76 15.88 -15.34
N GLY A 48 -9.65 16.50 -14.56
CA GLY A 48 -10.68 17.42 -15.04
C GLY A 48 -10.11 18.73 -15.59
N GLN A 49 -11.00 19.64 -15.99
CA GLN A 49 -10.59 20.92 -16.59
C GLN A 49 -9.86 21.81 -15.58
N GLY A 50 -8.82 22.54 -16.03
CA GLY A 50 -8.18 23.58 -15.21
C GLY A 50 -7.35 23.05 -14.06
N CYS A 51 -6.90 21.79 -14.13
CA CYS A 51 -6.05 21.22 -13.09
C CYS A 51 -4.59 21.60 -13.29
N MET A 52 -3.85 21.68 -12.18
CA MET A 52 -2.39 21.80 -12.21
C MET A 52 -1.79 20.71 -11.32
N ILE A 53 -0.81 19.97 -11.83
CA ILE A 53 -0.16 18.90 -11.08
C ILE A 53 1.35 19.06 -11.16
N GLY A 54 2.01 19.27 -10.03
CA GLY A 54 3.46 19.24 -9.90
C GLY A 54 4.12 20.55 -9.45
N PRO A 55 5.45 20.66 -9.63
CA PRO A 55 6.36 19.59 -10.07
C PRO A 55 6.48 18.47 -9.02
N ASN A 56 7.10 17.35 -9.40
CA ASN A 56 7.46 16.24 -8.49
C ASN A 56 6.28 15.56 -7.77
N VAL A 57 5.07 15.62 -8.33
CA VAL A 57 3.88 14.96 -7.73
C VAL A 57 3.64 13.60 -8.36
N CYS A 58 3.43 12.59 -7.52
CA CYS A 58 2.99 11.27 -7.94
C CYS A 58 1.50 11.09 -7.60
N VAL A 59 0.68 10.83 -8.62
CA VAL A 59 -0.75 10.54 -8.50
C VAL A 59 -0.98 9.05 -8.72
N GLY A 60 -1.50 8.36 -7.70
CA GLY A 60 -1.81 6.93 -7.77
C GLY A 60 -2.92 6.58 -8.77
N ASP A 61 -2.97 5.30 -9.15
CA ASP A 61 -3.92 4.73 -10.09
C ASP A 61 -5.39 5.00 -9.69
N HIS A 62 -6.29 5.06 -10.68
CA HIS A 62 -7.74 5.23 -10.52
C HIS A 62 -8.18 6.51 -9.79
N THR A 63 -7.26 7.43 -9.54
CA THR A 63 -7.54 8.71 -8.90
C THR A 63 -8.37 9.60 -9.82
N LYS A 64 -9.31 10.36 -9.24
CA LYS A 64 -10.15 11.30 -9.99
C LYS A 64 -9.96 12.70 -9.44
N LEU A 65 -9.43 13.59 -10.28
CA LEU A 65 -9.40 15.02 -10.05
C LEU A 65 -10.54 15.65 -10.83
N GLN A 66 -11.50 16.23 -10.12
CA GLN A 66 -12.52 17.07 -10.74
C GLN A 66 -11.92 18.43 -11.10
N ASN A 67 -12.71 19.28 -11.75
CA ASN A 67 -12.23 20.55 -12.29
C ASN A 67 -11.59 21.45 -11.21
N ASN A 68 -10.59 22.23 -11.63
CA ASN A 68 -9.92 23.28 -10.86
C ASN A 68 -9.22 22.78 -9.59
N VAL A 69 -8.57 21.61 -9.66
CA VAL A 69 -7.77 21.06 -8.56
C VAL A 69 -6.29 21.28 -8.85
N SER A 70 -5.56 21.86 -7.89
CA SER A 70 -4.11 22.02 -7.96
C SER A 70 -3.42 21.11 -6.95
N LEU A 71 -2.55 20.22 -7.44
CA LEU A 71 -1.69 19.38 -6.65
C LEU A 71 -0.26 19.91 -6.72
N PHE A 72 0.21 20.52 -5.63
CA PHE A 72 1.53 21.13 -5.51
C PHE A 72 2.61 20.13 -5.08
N ASP A 73 3.87 20.49 -5.30
CA ASP A 73 5.02 19.79 -4.71
C ASP A 73 4.85 19.60 -3.19
N GLY A 74 5.24 18.43 -2.69
CA GLY A 74 5.03 17.96 -1.31
C GLY A 74 3.81 17.06 -1.13
N LEU A 75 2.92 16.93 -2.11
CA LEU A 75 1.79 15.99 -2.05
C LEU A 75 2.20 14.57 -2.44
N VAL A 76 1.77 13.62 -1.62
CA VAL A 76 1.85 12.18 -1.91
C VAL A 76 0.42 11.65 -2.01
N VAL A 77 -0.02 11.32 -3.23
CA VAL A 77 -1.39 10.89 -3.52
C VAL A 77 -1.38 9.41 -3.86
N GLU A 78 -2.02 8.59 -3.02
CA GLU A 78 -2.20 7.16 -3.24
C GLU A 78 -3.33 6.88 -4.25
N GLU A 79 -3.64 5.61 -4.47
CA GLU A 79 -4.62 5.15 -5.46
C GLU A 79 -6.07 5.42 -5.03
N ASN A 80 -7.00 5.41 -5.99
CA ASN A 80 -8.45 5.51 -5.74
C ASN A 80 -8.88 6.80 -5.02
N VAL A 81 -8.05 7.84 -4.98
CA VAL A 81 -8.39 9.10 -4.31
C VAL A 81 -9.40 9.88 -5.16
N PHE A 82 -10.36 10.54 -4.50
CA PHE A 82 -11.30 11.44 -5.16
C PHE A 82 -11.07 12.87 -4.70
N PHE A 83 -10.71 13.75 -5.63
CA PHE A 83 -10.65 15.20 -5.41
C PHE A 83 -11.87 15.86 -6.03
N GLY A 84 -12.78 16.31 -5.17
CA GLY A 84 -13.98 17.04 -5.56
C GLY A 84 -13.66 18.38 -6.23
N PRO A 85 -14.62 18.94 -6.98
CA PRO A 85 -14.40 20.13 -7.78
C PRO A 85 -13.95 21.29 -6.91
N SER A 86 -12.90 21.98 -7.36
CA SER A 86 -12.34 23.15 -6.70
C SER A 86 -11.89 22.91 -5.25
N CYS A 87 -11.59 21.67 -4.83
CA CYS A 87 -10.91 21.47 -3.56
C CYS A 87 -9.47 22.04 -3.63
N VAL A 88 -8.99 22.55 -2.52
CA VAL A 88 -7.73 23.30 -2.42
C VAL A 88 -6.73 22.52 -1.57
N MET A 89 -5.56 22.27 -2.14
CA MET A 89 -4.39 21.79 -1.41
C MET A 89 -3.45 22.94 -1.09
N THR A 90 -2.64 22.78 -0.05
CA THR A 90 -1.58 23.74 0.29
C THR A 90 -0.28 23.01 0.56
N ASN A 91 0.86 23.73 0.48
CA ASN A 91 2.19 23.18 0.77
C ASN A 91 3.02 24.07 1.72
N VAL A 92 2.62 25.33 1.94
CA VAL A 92 3.25 26.25 2.91
C VAL A 92 2.25 26.62 3.98
N LYS A 93 2.62 26.44 5.25
CA LYS A 93 1.73 26.65 6.40
C LYS A 93 1.39 28.12 6.67
N ASN A 94 2.31 29.03 6.37
CA ASN A 94 2.21 30.43 6.78
C ASN A 94 2.69 31.43 5.72
N PRO A 95 2.30 31.31 4.43
CA PRO A 95 2.90 32.02 3.30
C PRO A 95 2.92 33.54 3.46
N ARG A 96 3.98 34.18 2.96
CA ARG A 96 4.15 35.63 2.88
C ARG A 96 4.81 35.96 1.55
N SER A 97 4.25 36.88 0.76
CA SER A 97 4.75 37.18 -0.59
C SER A 97 6.20 37.67 -0.61
N SER A 98 6.65 38.35 0.44
CA SER A 98 8.02 38.85 0.57
C SER A 98 9.04 37.80 1.06
N VAL A 99 8.59 36.59 1.39
CA VAL A 99 9.43 35.55 1.99
C VAL A 99 9.32 34.27 1.17
N ASP A 100 10.39 33.93 0.45
CA ASP A 100 10.49 32.62 -0.20
C ASP A 100 10.56 31.51 0.87
N ARG A 101 9.75 30.47 0.68
CA ARG A 101 9.64 29.30 1.56
C ARG A 101 9.58 27.99 0.77
N LYS A 102 10.11 27.98 -0.45
CA LYS A 102 10.22 26.75 -1.26
C LYS A 102 10.98 25.62 -0.54
N ASP A 103 11.91 25.97 0.35
CA ASP A 103 12.65 25.05 1.22
C ASP A 103 11.83 24.48 2.38
N LYS A 104 10.60 24.97 2.60
CA LYS A 104 9.73 24.64 3.75
C LYS A 104 8.39 24.04 3.34
N PHE A 105 8.33 23.41 2.16
CA PHE A 105 7.13 22.67 1.77
C PHE A 105 6.90 21.50 2.72
N GLU A 106 5.73 21.48 3.36
CA GLU A 106 5.33 20.40 4.26
C GLU A 106 4.67 19.28 3.46
N LYS A 107 5.09 18.04 3.72
CA LYS A 107 4.53 16.87 3.03
C LYS A 107 3.12 16.60 3.49
N THR A 108 2.22 16.38 2.54
CA THR A 108 0.81 16.05 2.79
C THR A 108 0.50 14.71 2.15
N PHE A 109 -0.02 13.78 2.95
CA PHE A 109 -0.34 12.43 2.48
C PHE A 109 -1.84 12.30 2.29
N ILE A 110 -2.26 11.96 1.08
CA ILE A 110 -3.65 11.62 0.76
C ILE A 110 -3.69 10.13 0.48
N ARG A 111 -4.18 9.35 1.46
CA ARG A 111 -4.13 7.89 1.46
C ARG A 111 -5.20 7.28 0.56
N GLU A 112 -5.01 5.99 0.26
CA GLU A 112 -5.85 5.23 -0.66
C GLU A 112 -7.35 5.40 -0.39
N GLY A 113 -8.14 5.67 -1.44
CA GLY A 113 -9.59 5.77 -1.33
C GLY A 113 -10.13 7.02 -0.61
N ALA A 114 -9.27 7.93 -0.13
CA ALA A 114 -9.73 9.14 0.53
C ALA A 114 -10.56 10.02 -0.42
N THR A 115 -11.63 10.60 0.11
CA THR A 115 -12.51 11.55 -0.58
C THR A 115 -12.30 12.95 -0.03
N ILE A 116 -11.83 13.85 -0.89
CA ILE A 116 -11.73 15.28 -0.63
C ILE A 116 -12.94 15.96 -1.23
N GLY A 117 -13.90 16.40 -0.41
CA GLY A 117 -15.14 17.00 -0.87
C GLY A 117 -14.96 18.29 -1.67
N ALA A 118 -15.96 18.60 -2.49
CA ALA A 118 -16.00 19.82 -3.31
C ALA A 118 -15.69 21.07 -2.48
N ASN A 119 -14.83 21.94 -3.00
CA ASN A 119 -14.47 23.22 -2.36
C ASN A 119 -13.97 23.08 -0.90
N SER A 120 -13.47 21.91 -0.49
CA SER A 120 -12.79 21.76 0.79
C SER A 120 -11.33 22.24 0.68
N THR A 121 -10.70 22.57 1.81
CA THR A 121 -9.30 23.00 1.87
C THR A 121 -8.51 22.14 2.84
N ILE A 122 -7.36 21.63 2.40
CA ILE A 122 -6.45 20.80 3.19
C ILE A 122 -5.19 21.61 3.51
N LEU A 123 -4.95 21.87 4.81
CA LEU A 123 -3.69 22.48 5.25
C LEU A 123 -2.54 21.49 5.06
N CYS A 124 -1.36 21.99 4.70
CA CYS A 124 -0.18 21.17 4.47
C CYS A 124 0.34 20.51 5.75
N GLY A 125 1.13 19.46 5.60
CA GLY A 125 1.83 18.80 6.72
C GLY A 125 0.99 17.78 7.47
N ILE A 126 -0.16 17.40 6.91
CA ILE A 126 -1.10 16.46 7.55
C ILE A 126 -1.32 15.22 6.67
N GLU A 127 -1.91 14.22 7.29
CA GLU A 127 -2.32 12.98 6.65
C GLU A 127 -3.84 12.86 6.62
N ILE A 128 -4.39 12.63 5.43
CA ILE A 128 -5.77 12.23 5.21
C ILE A 128 -5.79 10.71 5.06
N GLY A 129 -6.30 10.02 6.08
CA GLY A 129 -6.30 8.57 6.17
C GLY A 129 -7.11 7.88 5.08
N ARG A 130 -6.86 6.58 4.93
CA ARG A 130 -7.50 5.72 3.93
C ARG A 130 -9.02 5.80 4.03
N ASN A 131 -9.73 5.86 2.90
CA ASN A 131 -11.20 5.94 2.87
C ASN A 131 -11.80 7.09 3.71
N ALA A 132 -10.99 8.05 4.19
CA ALA A 132 -11.50 9.18 4.94
C ALA A 132 -12.38 10.03 4.03
N PHE A 133 -13.41 10.66 4.61
CA PHE A 133 -14.35 11.46 3.86
C PHE A 133 -14.36 12.90 4.40
N ILE A 134 -13.89 13.82 3.58
CA ILE A 134 -13.94 15.25 3.86
C ILE A 134 -15.20 15.80 3.21
N ALA A 135 -16.14 16.29 4.01
CA ALA A 135 -17.36 16.91 3.51
C ALA A 135 -17.04 18.19 2.70
N ALA A 136 -17.90 18.50 1.74
CA ALA A 136 -17.76 19.71 0.92
C ALA A 136 -17.64 20.98 1.77
N GLY A 137 -16.81 21.94 1.33
CA GLY A 137 -16.60 23.21 2.00
C GLY A 137 -15.81 23.15 3.32
N SER A 138 -15.27 22.00 3.71
CA SER A 138 -14.56 21.85 5.00
C SER A 138 -13.12 22.36 4.94
N VAL A 139 -12.59 22.84 6.06
CA VAL A 139 -11.17 23.25 6.18
C VAL A 139 -10.46 22.33 7.17
N ILE A 140 -9.59 21.46 6.67
CA ILE A 140 -8.92 20.43 7.48
C ILE A 140 -7.55 20.92 7.94
N THR A 141 -7.36 20.96 9.26
CA THR A 141 -6.18 21.53 9.91
C THR A 141 -5.34 20.50 10.68
N LYS A 142 -5.76 19.24 10.69
CA LYS A 142 -5.12 18.14 11.44
C LYS A 142 -5.31 16.81 10.73
N ASN A 143 -4.50 15.82 11.09
CA ASN A 143 -4.62 14.47 10.55
C ASN A 143 -6.05 13.92 10.71
N VAL A 144 -6.50 13.22 9.67
CA VAL A 144 -7.82 12.61 9.59
C VAL A 144 -7.63 11.09 9.64
N PRO A 145 -8.20 10.38 10.64
CA PRO A 145 -8.11 8.93 10.70
C PRO A 145 -8.74 8.25 9.49
N GLN A 146 -8.32 7.02 9.21
CA GLN A 146 -8.94 6.17 8.20
C GLN A 146 -10.46 6.08 8.41
N ASN A 147 -11.25 6.11 7.33
CA ASN A 147 -12.72 6.03 7.33
C ASN A 147 -13.42 7.16 8.13
N ALA A 148 -12.71 8.16 8.66
CA ALA A 148 -13.34 9.22 9.43
C ALA A 148 -14.09 10.20 8.52
N LEU A 149 -15.29 10.61 8.93
CA LEU A 149 -16.07 11.67 8.28
C LEU A 149 -15.79 13.00 8.97
N PHE A 150 -15.21 13.95 8.24
CA PHE A 150 -14.91 15.30 8.74
C PHE A 150 -15.75 16.36 8.04
N ALA A 151 -16.24 17.34 8.80
CA ALA A 151 -17.00 18.47 8.28
C ALA A 151 -16.72 19.77 9.03
N GLY A 152 -16.85 20.91 8.34
CA GLY A 152 -16.87 22.25 8.92
C GLY A 152 -15.57 23.05 8.80
N VAL A 153 -15.55 24.25 9.40
CA VAL A 153 -14.44 25.20 9.38
C VAL A 153 -14.17 25.73 10.80
N PRO A 154 -13.09 25.29 11.48
CA PRO A 154 -12.22 24.17 11.10
C PRO A 154 -12.97 22.84 11.15
N GLY A 155 -12.55 21.90 10.31
CA GLY A 155 -13.16 20.59 10.17
C GLY A 155 -12.98 19.74 11.42
N LYS A 156 -14.07 19.11 11.84
CA LYS A 156 -14.11 18.18 12.98
C LYS A 156 -14.69 16.85 12.52
N GLN A 157 -14.29 15.78 13.20
CA GLN A 157 -14.92 14.49 13.00
C GLN A 157 -16.37 14.55 13.44
N ILE A 158 -17.28 14.14 12.57
CA ILE A 158 -18.73 14.07 12.83
C ILE A 158 -19.26 12.63 12.73
N GLY A 159 -18.43 11.68 12.32
CA GLY A 159 -18.79 10.28 12.22
C GLY A 159 -17.72 9.45 11.52
N TRP A 160 -18.19 8.37 10.91
CA TRP A 160 -17.39 7.41 10.15
C TRP A 160 -18.12 7.05 8.86
N VAL A 161 -17.37 6.74 7.82
CA VAL A 161 -17.88 6.16 6.58
C VAL A 161 -17.40 4.73 6.42
N SER A 162 -18.20 3.93 5.72
CA SER A 162 -17.82 2.58 5.31
C SER A 162 -16.80 2.63 4.14
N ASP A 163 -16.32 1.47 3.69
CA ASP A 163 -15.36 1.41 2.58
C ASP A 163 -15.92 1.87 1.23
N ILE A 164 -17.25 1.86 1.08
CA ILE A 164 -17.94 2.41 -0.10
C ILE A 164 -18.38 3.88 0.08
N GLY A 165 -18.01 4.52 1.19
CA GLY A 165 -18.30 5.92 1.47
C GLY A 165 -19.68 6.19 2.10
N GLU A 166 -20.40 5.17 2.54
CA GLU A 166 -21.69 5.33 3.22
C GLU A 166 -21.51 5.72 4.69
N VAL A 167 -22.28 6.69 5.18
CA VAL A 167 -22.18 7.12 6.57
C VAL A 167 -22.70 6.04 7.49
N LEU A 168 -21.86 5.61 8.44
CA LEU A 168 -22.24 4.61 9.42
C LEU A 168 -23.27 5.17 10.41
N ASP A 169 -24.20 4.32 10.84
CA ASP A 169 -25.14 4.70 11.88
C ASP A 169 -24.47 4.79 13.26
N LYS A 170 -25.25 5.19 14.28
CA LYS A 170 -24.76 5.32 15.67
C LYS A 170 -24.20 4.03 16.27
N ASN A 171 -24.52 2.87 15.70
CA ASN A 171 -24.03 1.57 16.13
C ASN A 171 -22.87 1.08 15.23
N LEU A 172 -22.32 1.95 14.37
CA LEU A 172 -21.27 1.63 13.40
C LEU A 172 -21.69 0.54 12.40
N PHE A 173 -22.95 0.55 11.98
CA PHE A 173 -23.46 -0.37 10.98
C PHE A 173 -23.63 0.31 9.61
N CYS A 174 -23.11 -0.33 8.56
CA CYS A 174 -23.33 0.06 7.17
C CYS A 174 -24.51 -0.72 6.60
N LYS A 175 -25.61 -0.03 6.29
CA LYS A 175 -26.81 -0.66 5.72
C LYS A 175 -26.61 -1.15 4.30
N ALA A 176 -25.89 -0.38 3.47
CA ALA A 176 -25.68 -0.69 2.07
C ALA A 176 -24.82 -1.96 1.87
N GLU A 177 -23.80 -2.15 2.72
CA GLU A 177 -22.96 -3.34 2.70
C GLU A 177 -23.46 -4.46 3.63
N ASN A 178 -24.51 -4.22 4.43
CA ASN A 178 -24.93 -5.10 5.52
C ASN A 178 -23.75 -5.50 6.44
N GLN A 179 -22.88 -4.53 6.77
CA GLN A 179 -21.60 -4.76 7.42
C GLN A 179 -21.53 -4.03 8.76
N GLN A 180 -21.18 -4.78 9.81
CA GLN A 180 -20.92 -4.23 11.14
C GLN A 180 -19.47 -3.79 11.25
N TYR A 181 -19.23 -2.62 11.84
CA TYR A 181 -17.90 -2.12 12.17
C TYR A 181 -17.72 -1.98 13.68
N PHE A 182 -16.48 -1.80 14.11
CA PHE A 182 -16.12 -1.45 15.49
C PHE A 182 -14.90 -0.55 15.49
N ILE A 183 -14.66 0.15 16.61
CA ILE A 183 -13.45 0.95 16.82
C ILE A 183 -12.51 0.14 17.70
N ASP A 184 -11.29 -0.11 17.23
CA ASP A 184 -10.29 -0.85 18.00
C ASP A 184 -9.66 0.00 19.11
N LYS A 185 -8.73 -0.59 19.89
CA LYS A 185 -8.08 0.09 21.02
C LYS A 185 -7.23 1.30 20.61
N LEU A 186 -6.88 1.40 19.32
CA LEU A 186 -6.11 2.51 18.76
C LEU A 186 -7.00 3.61 18.19
N GLY A 187 -8.33 3.46 18.29
CA GLY A 187 -9.27 4.43 17.74
C GLY A 187 -9.49 4.28 16.23
N ILE A 188 -9.10 3.14 15.64
CA ILE A 188 -9.24 2.90 14.20
C ILE A 188 -10.53 2.11 13.96
N LEU A 189 -11.31 2.54 12.96
CA LEU A 189 -12.52 1.84 12.52
C LEU A 189 -12.13 0.56 11.74
N ARG A 190 -12.72 -0.57 12.12
CA ARG A 190 -12.47 -1.89 11.53
C ARG A 190 -13.79 -2.59 11.17
N LYS A 191 -13.80 -3.36 10.09
CA LYS A 191 -14.88 -4.29 9.77
C LYS A 191 -14.91 -5.42 10.80
N LYS A 192 -16.09 -5.74 11.32
CA LYS A 192 -16.28 -6.94 12.14
C LYS A 192 -16.36 -8.14 11.21
N THR A 193 -15.38 -9.02 11.31
CA THR A 193 -15.32 -10.27 10.54
C THR A 193 -15.62 -11.48 11.43
N LYS A 194 -16.10 -12.56 10.80
CA LYS A 194 -16.15 -13.91 11.41
C LYS A 194 -15.22 -14.88 10.69
N MET A 195 -14.37 -14.36 9.80
CA MET A 195 -13.50 -15.19 8.99
C MET A 195 -12.53 -15.96 9.86
N LYS A 196 -12.33 -17.20 9.47
CA LYS A 196 -11.36 -18.11 10.06
C LYS A 196 -10.18 -18.25 9.12
N VAL A 197 -9.02 -17.78 9.57
CA VAL A 197 -7.78 -17.80 8.79
C VAL A 197 -6.73 -18.69 9.43
N CYS A 198 -5.97 -19.37 8.60
CA CYS A 198 -4.83 -20.16 9.04
C CYS A 198 -3.53 -19.40 8.73
N ILE A 199 -2.65 -19.22 9.71
CA ILE A 199 -1.32 -18.64 9.48
C ILE A 199 -0.33 -19.78 9.26
N LEU A 200 0.28 -19.82 8.08
CA LEU A 200 1.39 -20.73 7.81
C LEU A 200 2.68 -20.15 8.37
N THR A 201 3.34 -20.93 9.21
CA THR A 201 4.54 -20.53 9.93
C THR A 201 5.56 -21.68 10.06
N TYR A 202 6.71 -21.38 10.67
CA TYR A 202 7.73 -22.37 10.97
C TYR A 202 7.62 -22.90 12.40
N ASN A 203 8.23 -24.06 12.65
CA ASN A 203 8.51 -24.57 13.99
C ASN A 203 9.61 -23.76 14.74
N ARG A 204 9.72 -22.46 14.45
CA ARG A 204 10.60 -21.49 15.10
C ARG A 204 9.90 -20.14 15.26
N PRO A 205 10.19 -19.40 16.35
CA PRO A 205 9.66 -18.05 16.54
C PRO A 205 9.95 -17.12 15.36
N HIS A 206 8.93 -16.40 14.88
CA HIS A 206 9.10 -15.51 13.74
C HIS A 206 8.31 -14.20 13.92
N VAL A 207 9.00 -13.06 13.86
CA VAL A 207 8.40 -11.74 14.15
C VAL A 207 7.22 -11.41 13.23
N LYS A 208 7.33 -11.71 11.92
CA LYS A 208 6.22 -11.47 10.97
C LYS A 208 4.99 -12.30 11.35
N THR A 209 5.17 -13.55 11.76
CA THR A 209 4.07 -14.43 12.20
C THR A 209 3.36 -13.83 13.40
N GLN A 210 4.12 -13.38 14.40
CA GLN A 210 3.54 -12.79 15.60
C GLN A 210 2.81 -11.48 15.29
N MET A 211 3.43 -10.57 14.53
CA MET A 211 2.79 -9.30 14.17
C MET A 211 1.50 -9.54 13.37
N LEU A 212 1.51 -10.53 12.47
CA LEU A 212 0.34 -10.91 11.69
C LEU A 212 -0.77 -11.48 12.60
N ALA A 213 -0.43 -12.39 13.51
CA ALA A 213 -1.37 -12.99 14.46
C ALA A 213 -1.98 -11.94 15.40
N ASP A 214 -1.16 -11.03 15.92
CA ASP A 214 -1.58 -9.93 16.78
C ASP A 214 -2.56 -9.00 16.05
N GLU A 215 -2.22 -8.57 14.83
CA GLU A 215 -3.05 -7.66 14.06
C GLU A 215 -4.37 -8.30 13.62
N LEU A 216 -4.35 -9.54 13.14
CA LEU A 216 -5.58 -10.26 12.75
C LEU A 216 -6.48 -10.55 13.95
N SER A 217 -5.92 -10.96 15.07
CA SER A 217 -6.70 -11.17 16.30
C SER A 217 -7.36 -9.88 16.77
N ASN A 218 -6.63 -8.76 16.75
CA ASN A 218 -7.18 -7.45 17.11
C ASN A 218 -8.33 -7.01 16.18
N ARG A 219 -8.32 -7.46 14.92
CA ARG A 219 -9.37 -7.23 13.93
C ARG A 219 -10.55 -8.21 14.03
N GLY A 220 -10.47 -9.19 14.93
CA GLY A 220 -11.54 -10.14 15.22
C GLY A 220 -11.55 -11.39 14.33
N TYR A 221 -10.48 -11.65 13.56
CA TYR A 221 -10.32 -12.92 12.86
C TYR A 221 -10.15 -14.06 13.86
N GLN A 222 -10.75 -15.21 13.55
CA GLN A 222 -10.39 -16.46 14.21
C GLN A 222 -9.12 -16.99 13.56
N ILE A 223 -8.04 -17.12 14.33
CA ILE A 223 -6.75 -17.54 13.79
C ILE A 223 -6.35 -18.91 14.33
N ASP A 224 -5.83 -19.77 13.46
CA ASP A 224 -5.11 -21.01 13.83
C ASP A 224 -3.75 -21.05 13.11
N PHE A 225 -2.85 -21.91 13.55
CA PHE A 225 -1.48 -22.01 13.03
C PHE A 225 -1.23 -23.36 12.36
N CYS A 226 -0.70 -23.30 11.14
CA CYS A 226 -0.14 -24.44 10.42
C CYS A 226 1.38 -24.33 10.45
N VAL A 227 2.05 -25.33 11.01
CA VAL A 227 3.49 -25.29 11.30
C VAL A 227 4.23 -26.19 10.33
N SER A 228 5.27 -25.66 9.72
CA SER A 228 6.20 -26.38 8.86
C SER A 228 7.59 -26.44 9.50
N ASP A 229 8.37 -27.47 9.17
CA ASP A 229 9.74 -27.59 9.66
C ASP A 229 10.63 -26.45 9.13
N PHE A 230 11.29 -25.77 10.06
CA PHE A 230 12.31 -24.79 9.71
C PHE A 230 13.52 -25.50 9.14
N VAL A 231 13.87 -25.17 7.90
CA VAL A 231 15.11 -25.64 7.29
C VAL A 231 16.24 -24.74 7.77
N GLU A 232 17.15 -25.28 8.58
CA GLU A 232 18.33 -24.53 9.00
C GLU A 232 19.25 -24.24 7.81
N TYR A 233 19.68 -22.97 7.71
CA TYR A 233 20.70 -22.54 6.77
C TYR A 233 21.91 -22.09 7.55
N GLN A 234 23.11 -22.27 6.98
CA GLN A 234 24.32 -21.69 7.53
C GLN A 234 24.13 -20.18 7.72
N PRO A 235 24.22 -19.66 8.97
CA PRO A 235 24.04 -18.24 9.23
C PRO A 235 25.10 -17.47 8.46
N ARG A 236 24.67 -16.59 7.56
CA ARG A 236 25.59 -15.70 6.84
C ARG A 236 25.58 -14.34 7.50
N GLU A 237 26.76 -13.84 7.81
CA GLU A 237 26.93 -12.44 8.21
C GLU A 237 26.64 -11.53 6.99
N VAL A 238 25.58 -10.74 7.10
CA VAL A 238 25.15 -9.74 6.12
C VAL A 238 25.59 -8.36 6.56
N LEU A 239 25.96 -7.50 5.61
CA LEU A 239 26.36 -6.12 5.89
C LEU A 239 25.15 -5.23 6.20
N PHE A 240 23.98 -5.55 5.63
CA PHE A 240 22.74 -4.82 5.86
C PHE A 240 21.56 -5.75 6.12
N LYS A 241 20.87 -5.51 7.24
CA LYS A 241 19.66 -6.22 7.66
C LYS A 241 18.43 -5.38 7.31
N HIS A 242 17.87 -5.63 6.13
CA HIS A 242 16.69 -4.93 5.62
C HIS A 242 15.35 -5.37 6.26
N ARG A 243 15.37 -6.32 7.20
CA ARG A 243 14.20 -6.78 7.96
C ARG A 243 14.49 -6.70 9.46
N PRO A 244 13.47 -6.46 10.30
CA PRO A 244 13.61 -6.60 11.75
C PRO A 244 14.23 -7.96 12.10
N LYS A 245 14.90 -8.06 13.26
CA LYS A 245 15.44 -9.35 13.75
C LYS A 245 14.32 -10.39 13.62
N MET A 246 14.57 -11.44 12.85
CA MET A 246 13.49 -12.35 12.43
C MET A 246 12.96 -13.23 13.56
N PHE A 247 13.64 -13.29 14.70
CA PHE A 247 13.30 -14.17 15.81
C PHE A 247 12.84 -13.33 17.02
N ASN A 248 11.70 -13.74 17.59
CA ASN A 248 11.27 -13.30 18.90
C ASN A 248 11.45 -14.44 19.91
N ASP A 249 11.25 -14.19 21.20
CA ASP A 249 11.44 -15.19 22.25
C ASP A 249 10.17 -16.05 22.51
N ILE A 250 9.08 -15.80 21.80
CA ILE A 250 7.79 -16.50 22.00
C ILE A 250 7.72 -17.73 21.08
N SER A 251 7.54 -18.92 21.67
CA SER A 251 7.32 -20.17 20.94
C SER A 251 6.00 -20.14 20.16
N HIS A 252 5.83 -20.99 19.14
CA HIS A 252 4.55 -21.07 18.44
C HIS A 252 3.44 -21.68 19.31
N GLU A 253 3.78 -22.52 20.30
CA GLU A 253 2.85 -22.99 21.32
C GLU A 253 2.34 -21.83 22.18
N ASP A 254 3.24 -20.98 22.69
CA ASP A 254 2.87 -19.82 23.49
C ASP A 254 2.10 -18.80 22.67
N LEU A 255 2.46 -18.61 21.40
CA LEU A 255 1.73 -17.74 20.48
C LEU A 255 0.32 -18.28 20.22
N ALA A 256 0.17 -19.58 19.97
CA ALA A 256 -1.14 -20.20 19.81
C ALA A 256 -1.98 -20.08 21.10
N ALA A 257 -1.38 -20.31 22.26
CA ALA A 257 -2.05 -20.15 23.56
C ALA A 257 -2.50 -18.71 23.80
N LYS A 258 -1.67 -17.71 23.47
CA LYS A 258 -2.00 -16.28 23.57
C LYS A 258 -3.26 -15.92 22.78
N HIS A 259 -3.45 -16.54 21.62
CA HIS A 259 -4.56 -16.27 20.71
C HIS A 259 -5.72 -17.28 20.85
N GLN A 260 -5.65 -18.22 21.78
CA GLN A 260 -6.62 -19.31 21.96
C GLN A 260 -6.81 -20.13 20.67
N SER A 261 -5.71 -20.34 19.96
CA SER A 261 -5.63 -20.94 18.64
C SER A 261 -5.21 -22.40 18.69
N GLN A 262 -5.57 -23.15 17.67
CA GLN A 262 -5.05 -24.48 17.40
C GLN A 262 -3.71 -24.40 16.66
N LEU A 263 -2.88 -25.42 16.87
CA LEU A 263 -1.61 -25.62 16.19
C LEU A 263 -1.62 -27.03 15.58
N PHE A 264 -1.25 -27.14 14.32
CA PHE A 264 -1.17 -28.42 13.60
C PHE A 264 -0.07 -28.40 12.51
N SER A 265 0.35 -29.58 12.06
CA SER A 265 1.40 -29.73 11.04
C SER A 265 0.86 -29.42 9.63
N THR A 266 1.74 -29.06 8.71
CA THR A 266 1.42 -29.01 7.27
C THR A 266 0.82 -30.31 6.73
N ASP A 267 1.09 -31.46 7.35
CA ASP A 267 0.52 -32.75 6.97
C ASP A 267 -1.01 -32.84 7.22
N ASP A 268 -1.53 -32.05 8.16
CA ASP A 268 -2.96 -32.03 8.48
C ASP A 268 -3.75 -31.03 7.61
N TRP A 269 -3.05 -30.20 6.82
CA TRP A 269 -3.68 -29.10 6.08
C TRP A 269 -4.73 -29.58 5.09
N GLU A 270 -4.44 -30.64 4.32
CA GLU A 270 -5.35 -31.14 3.29
C GLU A 270 -6.75 -31.49 3.87
N LYS A 271 -6.78 -32.01 5.10
CA LYS A 271 -8.01 -32.37 5.81
C LYS A 271 -8.70 -31.18 6.47
N LYS A 272 -7.94 -30.13 6.82
CA LYS A 272 -8.43 -28.98 7.60
C LYS A 272 -8.74 -27.74 6.75
N GLN A 273 -8.22 -27.64 5.53
CA GLN A 273 -8.32 -26.45 4.67
C GLN A 273 -9.76 -25.97 4.39
N SER A 274 -10.75 -26.87 4.42
CA SER A 274 -12.16 -26.53 4.23
C SER A 274 -12.75 -25.74 5.39
N SER A 275 -12.12 -25.80 6.58
CA SER A 275 -12.54 -25.09 7.78
C SER A 275 -12.03 -23.64 7.84
N TYR A 276 -11.24 -23.21 6.86
CA TYR A 276 -10.66 -21.87 6.79
C TYR A 276 -11.09 -21.16 5.51
N ASP A 277 -11.31 -19.85 5.61
CA ASP A 277 -11.58 -19.00 4.46
C ASP A 277 -10.30 -18.83 3.64
N TYR A 278 -9.19 -18.50 4.31
CA TYR A 278 -7.88 -18.28 3.71
C TYR A 278 -6.75 -18.81 4.59
N MET A 279 -5.61 -19.06 3.94
CA MET A 279 -4.33 -19.25 4.58
C MET A 279 -3.41 -18.08 4.25
N LEU A 280 -2.78 -17.49 5.25
CA LEU A 280 -1.85 -16.38 5.09
C LEU A 280 -0.42 -16.84 5.42
N ILE A 281 0.54 -16.48 4.57
CA ILE A 281 1.95 -16.81 4.81
C ILE A 281 2.58 -15.80 5.78
N GLY A 282 2.68 -16.19 7.05
CA GLY A 282 3.37 -15.44 8.11
C GLY A 282 4.89 -15.68 8.11
N GLY A 283 5.32 -16.85 7.63
CA GLY A 283 6.72 -17.19 7.42
C GLY A 283 6.86 -18.60 6.85
N ALA A 284 7.28 -18.69 5.59
CA ALA A 284 7.63 -19.95 4.94
C ALA A 284 8.64 -19.67 3.81
N ASN A 285 9.64 -20.53 3.67
CA ASN A 285 10.52 -20.59 2.51
C ASN A 285 9.77 -21.40 1.45
N ILE A 286 10.46 -21.80 0.39
CA ILE A 286 9.89 -22.68 -0.64
C ILE A 286 9.24 -23.90 0.05
N LEU A 287 7.90 -23.94 0.05
CA LEU A 287 7.16 -25.07 0.58
C LEU A 287 7.45 -26.27 -0.31
N LYS A 288 8.01 -27.34 0.27
CA LYS A 288 8.47 -28.51 -0.48
C LYS A 288 7.33 -29.28 -1.15
N ASN A 289 6.10 -29.15 -0.65
CA ASN A 289 4.95 -29.88 -1.16
C ASN A 289 3.99 -28.95 -1.92
N LYS A 290 3.99 -29.04 -3.26
CA LYS A 290 3.16 -28.20 -4.13
C LYS A 290 1.66 -28.57 -4.09
N SER A 291 1.29 -29.76 -3.61
CA SER A 291 -0.12 -30.17 -3.45
C SER A 291 -0.87 -29.39 -2.35
N PHE A 292 -0.16 -28.55 -1.61
CA PHE A 292 -0.66 -27.71 -0.52
C PHE A 292 -1.39 -26.45 -1.01
N PHE A 293 -1.10 -25.98 -2.23
CA PHE A 293 -1.58 -24.71 -2.76
C PHE A 293 -2.94 -24.85 -3.45
N THR A 294 -4.00 -24.96 -2.65
CA THR A 294 -5.34 -24.63 -3.14
C THR A 294 -5.49 -23.10 -3.18
N GLY A 295 -6.39 -22.56 -4.01
CA GLY A 295 -6.57 -21.11 -4.28
C GLY A 295 -6.97 -20.23 -3.07
N LYS A 296 -6.72 -20.70 -1.85
CA LYS A 296 -6.93 -20.03 -0.56
C LYS A 296 -5.62 -19.54 0.07
N VAL A 297 -4.45 -19.81 -0.51
CA VAL A 297 -3.15 -19.42 0.08
C VAL A 297 -2.73 -18.06 -0.43
N ILE A 298 -2.53 -17.11 0.48
CA ILE A 298 -2.15 -15.72 0.18
C ILE A 298 -0.77 -15.45 0.73
N ASN A 299 0.04 -14.79 -0.08
CA ASN A 299 1.36 -14.30 0.31
C ASN A 299 1.52 -12.83 -0.04
N CYS A 300 2.30 -12.12 0.78
CA CYS A 300 2.79 -10.79 0.45
C CYS A 300 4.31 -10.86 0.25
N HIS A 301 4.73 -10.67 -1.00
CA HIS A 301 6.12 -10.66 -1.42
C HIS A 301 6.73 -9.26 -1.29
N ALA A 302 7.96 -9.16 -0.79
CA ALA A 302 8.70 -7.90 -0.63
C ALA A 302 9.38 -7.42 -1.92
N GLY A 303 8.64 -7.49 -3.03
CA GLY A 303 9.05 -7.05 -4.35
C GLY A 303 7.81 -6.83 -5.22
N LEU A 304 7.92 -5.98 -6.24
CA LEU A 304 6.89 -5.80 -7.27
C LEU A 304 7.03 -6.93 -8.28
N ILE A 305 6.11 -7.90 -8.25
CA ILE A 305 6.08 -9.02 -9.19
C ILE A 305 5.50 -8.50 -10.51
N PRO A 306 6.06 -8.84 -11.69
CA PRO A 306 7.12 -9.83 -11.91
C PRO A 306 8.55 -9.28 -11.83
N HIS A 307 8.72 -7.96 -11.77
CA HIS A 307 10.03 -7.30 -11.93
C HIS A 307 11.04 -7.56 -10.83
N SER A 308 10.59 -7.88 -9.62
CA SER A 308 11.44 -8.18 -8.47
C SER A 308 10.88 -9.38 -7.74
N ARG A 309 11.41 -10.57 -8.09
CA ARG A 309 11.06 -11.88 -7.53
C ARG A 309 12.28 -12.50 -6.85
N GLY A 310 12.02 -13.45 -5.95
CA GLY A 310 13.06 -14.27 -5.33
C GLY A 310 13.54 -13.76 -3.97
N LEU A 311 14.80 -14.04 -3.62
CA LEU A 311 15.36 -13.69 -2.32
C LEU A 311 16.10 -12.34 -2.38
N ASP A 312 16.11 -11.59 -1.28
CA ASP A 312 16.73 -10.26 -1.20
C ASP A 312 16.19 -9.24 -2.24
N SER A 313 14.92 -9.37 -2.64
CA SER A 313 14.26 -8.47 -3.60
C SER A 313 14.48 -6.97 -3.28
N PHE A 314 14.44 -6.59 -2.00
CA PHE A 314 14.74 -5.23 -1.55
C PHE A 314 16.13 -4.75 -2.00
N LYS A 315 17.17 -5.57 -1.77
CA LYS A 315 18.55 -5.21 -2.10
C LYS A 315 18.76 -5.21 -3.61
N TRP A 316 18.24 -6.21 -4.30
CA TRP A 316 18.39 -6.33 -5.75
C TRP A 316 17.71 -5.20 -6.50
N SER A 317 16.55 -4.74 -6.06
CA SER A 317 15.89 -3.59 -6.65
C SER A 317 16.70 -2.30 -6.51
N ILE A 318 17.39 -2.08 -5.39
CA ILE A 318 18.30 -0.93 -5.22
C ILE A 318 19.46 -1.04 -6.22
N ILE A 319 20.15 -2.18 -6.25
CA ILE A 319 21.30 -2.40 -7.14
C ILE A 319 20.92 -2.26 -8.62
N ASN A 320 19.77 -2.81 -9.00
CA ASN A 320 19.30 -2.84 -10.38
C ASN A 320 18.47 -1.60 -10.76
N LYS A 321 18.37 -0.60 -9.88
CA LYS A 321 17.60 0.64 -10.09
C LYS A 321 16.14 0.37 -10.50
N LYS A 322 15.50 -0.61 -9.84
CA LYS A 322 14.09 -0.95 -10.00
C LYS A 322 13.24 -0.37 -8.88
N ARG A 323 11.99 -0.01 -9.17
CA ARG A 323 11.05 0.48 -8.14
C ARG A 323 10.83 -0.56 -7.06
N MET A 324 10.76 -0.07 -5.82
CA MET A 324 10.44 -0.88 -4.65
C MET A 324 8.96 -0.89 -4.37
N GLY A 325 8.46 -2.03 -3.94
CA GLY A 325 7.09 -2.21 -3.50
C GLY A 325 6.84 -3.65 -3.09
N VAL A 326 5.66 -3.90 -2.57
CA VAL A 326 5.22 -5.22 -2.13
C VAL A 326 4.11 -5.73 -3.04
N THR A 327 4.01 -7.04 -3.18
CA THR A 327 2.98 -7.69 -3.98
C THR A 327 2.19 -8.68 -3.14
N LEU A 328 0.90 -8.43 -2.95
CA LEU A 328 -0.04 -9.44 -2.47
C LEU A 328 -0.43 -10.34 -3.64
N HIS A 329 -0.38 -11.65 -3.47
CA HIS A 329 -0.75 -12.60 -4.52
C HIS A 329 -1.32 -13.90 -3.93
N ILE A 330 -2.19 -14.57 -4.69
CA ILE A 330 -2.68 -15.91 -4.38
C ILE A 330 -1.68 -16.92 -4.93
N ILE A 331 -1.26 -17.92 -4.16
CA ILE A 331 -0.40 -18.99 -4.65
C ILE A 331 -1.26 -20.13 -5.18
N ASP A 332 -1.00 -20.56 -6.42
CA ASP A 332 -1.58 -21.76 -7.02
C ASP A 332 -0.52 -22.86 -7.25
N ALA A 333 -0.97 -24.11 -7.39
CA ALA A 333 -0.11 -25.27 -7.53
C ALA A 333 0.57 -25.39 -8.91
N GLU A 334 0.00 -24.75 -9.94
CA GLU A 334 0.40 -24.93 -11.34
C GLU A 334 1.40 -23.90 -11.82
N THR A 335 1.40 -22.71 -11.22
CA THR A 335 2.32 -21.65 -11.58
C THR A 335 3.09 -21.24 -10.34
N ASP A 336 4.43 -21.25 -10.43
CA ASP A 336 5.27 -20.54 -9.46
C ASP A 336 5.07 -18.99 -9.57
N MET A 337 3.95 -18.55 -10.17
CA MET A 337 3.52 -17.21 -10.57
C MET A 337 2.13 -16.92 -10.01
N GLY A 338 1.99 -16.97 -8.68
CA GLY A 338 0.71 -16.67 -8.05
C GLY A 338 0.06 -15.38 -8.56
N THR A 339 -1.26 -15.40 -8.79
CA THR A 339 -2.01 -14.30 -9.39
C THR A 339 -1.90 -13.05 -8.49
N PRO A 340 -1.30 -11.93 -8.98
CA PRO A 340 -1.19 -10.70 -8.18
C PRO A 340 -2.56 -10.11 -7.87
N ILE A 341 -2.78 -9.75 -6.60
CA ILE A 341 -3.98 -9.09 -6.10
C ILE A 341 -3.73 -7.58 -5.94
N LYS A 342 -2.57 -7.20 -5.39
CA LYS A 342 -2.22 -5.79 -5.11
C LYS A 342 -0.73 -5.58 -5.25
N HIS A 343 -0.35 -4.52 -5.95
CA HIS A 343 0.98 -3.91 -5.85
C HIS A 343 0.88 -2.67 -4.96
N LYS A 344 1.83 -2.50 -4.05
CA LYS A 344 1.96 -1.26 -3.28
C LYS A 344 3.41 -0.80 -3.35
N GLU A 345 3.64 0.28 -4.11
CA GLU A 345 4.95 0.91 -4.15
C GLU A 345 5.36 1.42 -2.76
N THR A 346 6.65 1.30 -2.45
CA THR A 346 7.22 1.88 -1.24
C THR A 346 7.83 3.22 -1.59
N VAL A 347 7.18 4.28 -1.10
CA VAL A 347 7.64 5.65 -1.30
C VAL A 347 9.01 5.85 -0.66
N LEU A 348 9.95 6.35 -1.46
CA LEU A 348 11.28 6.80 -1.05
C LEU A 348 11.26 8.32 -0.92
N LEU A 349 11.69 8.84 0.23
CA LEU A 349 11.77 10.26 0.50
C LEU A 349 13.23 10.72 0.37
N LYS A 350 13.46 11.96 -0.06
CA LYS A 350 14.84 12.51 -0.19
C LYS A 350 15.70 12.36 1.07
N ASN A 351 15.08 12.50 2.24
CA ASN A 351 15.75 12.43 3.54
C ASN A 351 15.81 11.01 4.13
N ASP A 352 15.41 9.97 3.37
CA ASP A 352 15.50 8.60 3.87
C ASP A 352 16.94 8.12 3.98
N THR A 353 17.20 7.37 5.05
CA THR A 353 18.31 6.41 5.11
C THR A 353 17.83 5.05 4.59
N ILE A 354 18.76 4.17 4.25
CA ILE A 354 18.40 2.81 3.83
C ILE A 354 17.61 2.07 4.92
N ASP A 355 17.88 2.33 6.20
CA ASP A 355 17.16 1.77 7.34
C ASP A 355 15.73 2.29 7.47
N THR A 356 15.50 3.60 7.30
CA THR A 356 14.15 4.18 7.37
C THR A 356 13.30 3.68 6.20
N PHE A 357 13.92 3.57 5.02
CA PHE A 357 13.28 3.02 3.83
C PHE A 357 12.95 1.52 3.98
N ALA A 358 13.89 0.71 4.49
CA ALA A 358 13.64 -0.71 4.77
C ALA A 358 12.55 -0.92 5.82
N SER A 359 12.53 -0.10 6.88
CA SER A 359 11.50 -0.14 7.90
C SER A 359 10.12 0.20 7.34
N ARG A 360 10.02 1.21 6.46
CA ARG A 360 8.78 1.56 5.77
C ARG A 360 8.34 0.44 4.83
N HIS A 361 9.27 -0.15 4.10
CA HIS A 361 8.99 -1.26 3.19
C HIS A 361 8.41 -2.47 3.93
N PHE A 362 9.00 -2.83 5.08
CA PHE A 362 8.47 -3.93 5.91
C PHE A 362 7.08 -3.62 6.47
N ARG A 363 6.83 -2.38 6.91
CA ARG A 363 5.46 -1.96 7.32
C ARG A 363 4.46 -2.09 6.18
N ASN A 364 4.83 -1.68 4.97
CA ASN A 364 3.98 -1.87 3.79
C ASN A 364 3.63 -3.35 3.55
N GLU A 365 4.59 -4.27 3.72
CA GLU A 365 4.34 -5.72 3.62
C GLU A 365 3.31 -6.18 4.66
N MET A 366 3.44 -5.72 5.91
CA MET A 366 2.52 -6.04 7.00
C MET A 366 1.13 -5.46 6.78
N ASP A 367 1.03 -4.18 6.40
CA ASP A 367 -0.24 -3.51 6.16
C ASP A 367 -1.01 -4.22 5.04
N VAL A 368 -0.35 -4.52 3.92
CA VAL A 368 -0.97 -5.15 2.76
C VAL A 368 -1.44 -6.57 3.05
N ILE A 369 -0.67 -7.38 3.79
CA ILE A 369 -1.12 -8.74 4.13
C ILE A 369 -2.21 -8.75 5.20
N CYS A 370 -2.21 -7.80 6.14
CA CYS A 370 -3.27 -7.71 7.15
C CYS A 370 -4.58 -7.19 6.56
N ASP A 371 -4.51 -6.41 5.47
CA ASP A 371 -5.64 -5.88 4.71
C ASP A 371 -6.03 -6.76 3.50
N PHE A 372 -5.62 -8.04 3.48
CA PHE A 372 -5.79 -8.92 2.31
C PHE A 372 -7.23 -8.99 1.79
N GLU A 373 -8.23 -9.04 2.69
CA GLU A 373 -9.66 -9.12 2.34
C GLU A 373 -10.09 -7.94 1.47
N PHE A 374 -9.72 -6.72 1.88
CA PHE A 374 -10.00 -5.52 1.09
C PHE A 374 -9.38 -5.62 -0.32
N HIS A 375 -8.16 -6.13 -0.42
CA HIS A 375 -7.47 -6.24 -1.70
C HIS A 375 -8.08 -7.31 -2.61
N ILE A 376 -8.61 -8.40 -2.03
CA ILE A 376 -9.34 -9.43 -2.78
C ILE A 376 -10.65 -8.90 -3.35
N GLU A 377 -11.38 -8.08 -2.60
CA GLU A 377 -12.62 -7.46 -3.06
C GLU A 377 -12.37 -6.44 -4.18
N ASN A 378 -11.19 -5.80 -4.18
CA ASN A 378 -10.81 -4.73 -5.10
C ASN A 378 -9.67 -5.16 -6.05
N GLN A 379 -9.80 -6.35 -6.64
CA GLN A 379 -8.77 -6.90 -7.51
C GLN A 379 -8.50 -6.00 -8.73
N ASN A 380 -7.22 -5.68 -8.93
CA ASN A 380 -6.73 -5.10 -10.17
C ASN A 380 -6.27 -6.23 -11.11
N THR A 381 -6.56 -6.10 -12.40
CA THR A 381 -5.96 -6.97 -13.41
C THR A 381 -4.50 -6.59 -13.65
N PHE A 382 -3.59 -7.56 -13.50
CA PHE A 382 -2.17 -7.40 -13.77
C PHE A 382 -1.78 -8.31 -14.94
N ASN A 383 -1.44 -7.71 -16.07
CA ASN A 383 -0.91 -8.42 -17.22
C ASN A 383 0.59 -8.18 -17.32
N PHE A 384 1.40 -9.17 -16.94
CA PHE A 384 2.85 -9.08 -17.13
C PHE A 384 3.49 -10.42 -17.50
N SER A 385 4.61 -10.36 -18.21
CA SER A 385 5.52 -11.49 -18.42
C SER A 385 6.45 -11.67 -17.21
N ALA A 386 6.62 -12.91 -16.76
CA ALA A 386 7.46 -13.24 -15.62
C ALA A 386 8.95 -12.92 -15.89
N GLU A 387 9.64 -12.29 -14.93
CA GLU A 387 11.11 -12.25 -14.90
C GLU A 387 11.65 -13.39 -14.00
N GLU A 388 12.91 -13.78 -14.25
CA GLU A 388 13.62 -14.82 -13.49
C GLU A 388 13.79 -14.42 -12.00
N PRO A 389 13.54 -15.34 -11.05
CA PRO A 389 13.68 -15.05 -9.63
C PRO A 389 15.14 -14.85 -9.23
N THR A 390 15.40 -13.80 -8.44
CA THR A 390 16.72 -13.50 -7.90
C THR A 390 17.12 -14.46 -6.77
N LYS A 391 18.42 -14.72 -6.65
CA LYS A 391 19.02 -15.50 -5.55
C LYS A 391 19.46 -14.56 -4.43
N ARG A 392 19.83 -15.12 -3.26
CA ARG A 392 20.42 -14.32 -2.17
C ARG A 392 21.61 -13.50 -2.66
N MET A 393 21.69 -12.24 -2.25
CA MET A 393 22.73 -11.31 -2.69
C MET A 393 24.12 -11.75 -2.16
N PRO A 394 25.15 -11.83 -3.02
CA PRO A 394 26.53 -12.03 -2.59
C PRO A 394 27.07 -10.87 -1.73
N LYS A 395 27.86 -11.17 -0.69
CA LYS A 395 28.51 -10.18 0.20
C LYS A 395 29.42 -9.22 -0.59
N SER A 396 29.97 -9.64 -1.73
CA SER A 396 30.77 -8.77 -2.61
C SER A 396 29.94 -7.63 -3.20
N ILE A 397 28.69 -7.90 -3.60
CA ILE A 397 27.76 -6.91 -4.16
C ILE A 397 27.13 -6.07 -3.03
N GLU A 398 26.86 -6.69 -1.88
CA GLU A 398 26.24 -6.01 -0.74
C GLU A 398 27.10 -4.84 -0.21
N LYS A 399 28.42 -4.87 -0.40
CA LYS A 399 29.33 -3.77 0.00
C LYS A 399 28.97 -2.44 -0.66
N ASP A 400 28.47 -2.49 -1.89
CA ASP A 400 28.15 -1.28 -2.66
C ASP A 400 26.73 -0.78 -2.37
N LEU A 401 25.95 -1.47 -1.54
CA LEU A 401 24.53 -1.19 -1.35
C LEU A 401 24.26 0.23 -0.83
N PHE A 402 25.07 0.72 0.11
CA PHE A 402 24.93 2.08 0.65
C PHE A 402 25.20 3.15 -0.42
N THR A 403 26.30 3.00 -1.17
CA THR A 403 26.62 3.92 -2.27
C THR A 403 25.55 3.88 -3.36
N LYS A 404 25.08 2.68 -3.73
CA LYS A 404 24.02 2.50 -4.72
C LYS A 404 22.66 3.01 -4.24
N PHE A 405 22.41 3.03 -2.93
CA PHE A 405 21.20 3.62 -2.38
C PHE A 405 21.16 5.15 -2.56
N GLU A 406 22.30 5.84 -2.48
CA GLU A 406 22.36 7.27 -2.78
C GLU A 406 22.03 7.54 -4.26
N GLU A 407 22.65 6.79 -5.19
CA GLU A 407 22.29 6.86 -6.63
C GLU A 407 20.81 6.52 -6.88
N TYR A 408 20.23 5.61 -6.07
CA TYR A 408 18.83 5.21 -6.18
C TYR A 408 17.88 6.33 -5.75
N LYS A 409 18.25 7.11 -4.73
CA LYS A 409 17.47 8.29 -4.30
C LYS A 409 17.40 9.35 -5.39
N ASP A 410 18.48 9.57 -6.13
CA ASP A 410 18.50 10.55 -7.24
C ASP A 410 17.47 10.22 -8.34
N ILE A 411 17.06 8.95 -8.44
CA ILE A 411 16.12 8.48 -9.47
C ILE A 411 14.68 8.42 -8.95
N PHE A 412 14.48 7.94 -7.71
CA PHE A 412 13.16 7.57 -7.20
C PHE A 412 12.67 8.37 -6.00
N ALA A 413 13.54 9.14 -5.34
CA ALA A 413 13.14 9.88 -4.16
C ALA A 413 12.25 11.07 -4.51
N ILE A 414 11.15 11.21 -3.77
CA ILE A 414 10.25 12.37 -3.83
C ILE A 414 10.43 13.30 -2.63
#